data_AF-H3AUK7-F1
#
_entry.id   AF-H3AUK7-F1
#
_cell.length_a   1.000
_cell.length_b   1.000
_cell.length_c   1.000
_cell.angle_alpha   90.00
_cell.angle_beta   90.00
_cell.angle_gamma   90.00
#
_symmetry.space_group_name_H-M   'P 1'
#
loop_
_entity.id
_entity.type
_entity.pdbx_description
1 polymer ?
#
loop_
_entity_poly.entity_id
_entity_poly.type
_entity_poly.pdbx_seq_one_letter_code
_entity_poly.pdbx_strand_id
1 'polypeptide(L)'
;FFFFMFCADTEPERHALIEKVYPSLYRFCKEKGYEFRMFDLRWGVKDGVSNSNNLMALHLETLKQCQESEGLNFVLFSGQKHDAPVVPEAISRFQSNAPKSAVEYEKDTGLLCQWYKLDENSIPGVYRLQPVSKDPLRRQQAKNKWLDSSKKLYTILQEYAPMALGAEAASQLLRTAQRPWPTKGKLSEQEYHLMSNIKLPILLLQLRYTNICEYTVCWGRNGIDPLVNRSHSYYIEQVCSDFQKAVLNQLNNSVVENCCSSEIKEKLLFIAFSEFIFCLSRAKSFMGRQPVLLDLKDRVWFSNRKVIVVHGETGSGKSTIIAKAALLANGWIPGAAVQIVVRFVGVTGESRNIRLLLQSLCFQIAEIYDVPANFSEDFHELLNEFISLLEFATENKPLMLWLDGLDELSVDYGTNILWLPSELPEHVYVIVSTTTESNGSFLPMLQTLTVEENILQIPQLRPSEADQIISSWLEKDSRRLTANQQQLLMESCLACPTPLYLQCAYNESCQWTSFTSSTDIYLPANLHKLYSWILARLEKEHGEQVVKKTATLITLCRNGITLDELLDLLSIDQTVMQEIQQYQSVSVSRFPLILWLKLQRDLGCHVVEQRTDNTYVFNWTHS
;
A
#
# COMPACT_ATOMS: atom_id res chain seq x y z
N PHE A 1 5.97 14.33 0.92
CA PHE A 1 5.91 13.61 -0.36
C PHE A 1 5.67 14.60 -1.48
N PHE A 2 6.30 14.44 -2.66
CA PHE A 2 5.97 15.23 -3.85
C PHE A 2 5.58 14.34 -5.02
N PHE A 3 4.47 14.65 -5.67
CA PHE A 3 4.08 14.04 -6.93
C PHE A 3 4.20 15.04 -8.07
N PHE A 4 4.67 14.56 -9.22
CA PHE A 4 4.73 15.38 -10.41
C PHE A 4 3.74 14.94 -11.49
N MET A 5 3.07 15.90 -12.09
CA MET A 5 2.28 15.70 -13.30
C MET A 5 3.07 16.28 -14.48
N PHE A 6 3.30 15.48 -15.53
CA PHE A 6 4.24 15.83 -16.60
C PHE A 6 3.68 15.70 -18.00
N CYS A 7 4.38 16.35 -18.92
CA CYS A 7 4.23 16.29 -20.36
C CYS A 7 5.31 15.36 -20.95
N ALA A 8 5.08 14.77 -22.13
CA ALA A 8 5.98 13.75 -22.71
C ALA A 8 7.37 14.30 -23.03
N ASP A 9 7.45 15.60 -23.27
CA ASP A 9 8.63 16.35 -23.72
C ASP A 9 9.56 16.84 -22.61
N THR A 10 9.18 16.68 -21.33
CA THR A 10 10.00 17.15 -20.21
C THR A 10 10.93 16.07 -19.63
N GLU A 11 11.31 15.07 -20.43
CA GLU A 11 12.24 14.01 -20.00
C GLU A 11 13.61 14.56 -19.53
N PRO A 12 14.25 15.51 -20.25
CA PRO A 12 15.56 16.04 -19.84
C PRO A 12 15.53 16.77 -18.49
N GLU A 13 14.48 17.56 -18.23
CA GLU A 13 14.25 18.27 -16.98
C GLU A 13 14.06 17.27 -15.83
N ARG A 14 13.20 16.26 -16.02
CA ARG A 14 12.91 15.22 -15.03
C ARG A 14 14.16 14.43 -14.67
N HIS A 15 14.94 14.06 -15.68
CA HIS A 15 16.21 13.38 -15.47
C HIS A 15 17.17 14.23 -14.64
N ALA A 16 17.34 15.51 -14.98
CA ALA A 16 18.21 16.41 -14.24
C ALA A 16 17.75 16.64 -12.79
N LEU A 17 16.45 16.72 -12.51
CA LEU A 17 15.92 16.84 -11.15
C LEU A 17 16.24 15.60 -10.30
N ILE A 18 16.03 14.40 -10.84
CA ILE A 18 16.30 13.14 -10.14
C ILE A 18 17.80 12.94 -9.91
N GLU A 19 18.63 13.26 -10.90
CA GLU A 19 20.07 13.06 -10.82
C GLU A 19 20.76 14.13 -9.94
N LYS A 20 20.39 15.40 -10.10
CA LYS A 20 21.13 16.53 -9.51
C LYS A 20 20.49 17.10 -8.25
N VAL A 21 19.15 17.18 -8.21
CA VAL A 21 18.44 17.92 -7.15
C VAL A 21 17.96 17.01 -6.02
N TYR A 22 17.40 15.84 -6.35
CA TYR A 22 16.90 14.88 -5.37
C TYR A 22 17.93 14.52 -4.28
N PRO A 23 19.19 14.17 -4.61
CA PRO A 23 20.16 13.79 -3.58
C PRO A 23 20.46 14.92 -2.57
N SER A 24 20.44 16.18 -3.04
CA SER A 24 20.67 17.34 -2.17
C SER A 24 19.49 17.58 -1.24
N LEU A 25 18.26 17.52 -1.75
CA LEU A 25 17.05 17.70 -0.94
C LEU A 25 16.87 16.57 0.07
N TYR A 26 17.11 15.32 -0.37
CA TYR A 26 17.05 14.14 0.50
C TYR A 26 18.00 14.27 1.70
N ARG A 27 19.28 14.64 1.47
CA ARG A 27 20.25 14.84 2.56
C ARG A 27 19.80 15.94 3.53
N PHE A 28 19.35 17.08 3.00
CA PHE A 28 18.87 18.20 3.81
C PHE A 28 17.69 17.80 4.71
N CYS A 29 16.71 17.06 4.18
CA CYS A 29 15.58 16.58 4.96
C CYS A 29 16.01 15.53 6.00
N LYS A 30 16.87 14.59 5.61
CA LYS A 30 17.38 13.53 6.48
C LYS A 30 18.17 14.08 7.67
N GLU A 31 19.02 15.08 7.45
CA GLU A 31 19.75 15.79 8.52
C GLU A 31 18.81 16.47 9.53
N LYS A 32 17.61 16.84 9.10
CA LYS A 32 16.56 17.44 9.95
C LYS A 32 15.55 16.42 10.49
N GLY A 33 15.77 15.12 10.27
CA GLY A 33 14.88 14.05 10.75
C GLY A 33 13.59 13.86 9.94
N TYR A 34 13.49 14.44 8.75
CA TYR A 34 12.34 14.28 7.85
C TYR A 34 12.61 13.23 6.78
N GLU A 35 11.60 12.42 6.48
CA GLU A 35 11.63 11.57 5.29
C GLU A 35 11.22 12.37 4.05
N PHE A 36 12.09 12.39 3.05
CA PHE A 36 11.83 13.06 1.78
C PHE A 36 11.77 12.06 0.63
N ARG A 37 10.65 12.07 -0.10
CA ARG A 37 10.43 11.22 -1.27
C ARG A 37 9.89 12.01 -2.44
N MET A 38 10.38 11.67 -3.62
CA MET A 38 10.07 12.33 -4.87
C MET A 38 9.55 11.32 -5.89
N PHE A 39 8.30 11.50 -6.34
CA PHE A 39 7.60 10.55 -7.20
C PHE A 39 7.45 11.07 -8.63
N ASP A 40 8.23 10.50 -9.56
CA ASP A 40 7.98 10.60 -11.00
C ASP A 40 7.50 9.24 -11.54
N LEU A 41 6.19 9.14 -11.78
CA LEU A 41 5.55 7.92 -12.27
C LEU A 41 5.80 7.63 -13.76
N ARG A 42 6.51 8.52 -14.44
CA ARG A 42 6.84 8.41 -15.88
C ARG A 42 8.35 8.35 -16.10
N TRP A 43 9.17 8.36 -15.06
CA TRP A 43 10.62 8.35 -15.21
C TRP A 43 11.14 6.98 -15.57
N GLY A 44 12.11 6.93 -16.48
CA GLY A 44 12.84 5.71 -16.79
C GLY A 44 12.08 4.65 -17.56
N VAL A 45 10.89 4.92 -18.10
CA VAL A 45 10.15 3.94 -18.92
C VAL A 45 9.77 4.53 -20.28
N LYS A 46 10.06 3.78 -21.36
CA LYS A 46 9.57 4.06 -22.73
C LYS A 46 8.05 3.90 -22.80
N ASP A 47 7.38 4.86 -23.44
CA ASP A 47 5.95 4.83 -23.78
C ASP A 47 5.07 4.13 -22.72
N GLY A 48 4.79 4.82 -21.62
CA GLY A 48 3.72 4.51 -20.67
C GLY A 48 3.51 3.01 -20.41
N VAL A 49 4.56 2.32 -19.93
CA VAL A 49 4.64 0.88 -19.63
C VAL A 49 3.50 0.07 -20.27
N SER A 50 3.76 -0.33 -21.52
CA SER A 50 3.04 -1.37 -22.26
C SER A 50 2.33 -2.42 -21.38
N ASN A 51 1.02 -2.57 -21.64
CA ASN A 51 0.14 -3.72 -21.39
C ASN A 51 -0.79 -3.74 -20.17
N SER A 52 -0.85 -2.72 -19.32
CA SER A 52 -1.95 -2.59 -18.36
C SER A 52 -2.54 -1.19 -18.37
N ASN A 53 -3.85 -1.07 -18.64
CA ASN A 53 -4.59 0.20 -18.59
C ASN A 53 -4.67 0.78 -17.16
N ASN A 54 -4.15 0.04 -16.18
CA ASN A 54 -4.12 0.36 -14.75
C ASN A 54 -3.05 1.41 -14.38
N LEU A 55 -2.29 1.97 -15.34
CA LEU A 55 -1.31 3.03 -15.05
C LEU A 55 -2.00 4.31 -14.56
N MET A 56 -3.14 4.67 -15.16
CA MET A 56 -3.92 5.84 -14.71
C MET A 56 -4.54 5.63 -13.33
N ALA A 57 -5.02 4.41 -13.04
CA ALA A 57 -5.50 4.07 -11.70
C ALA A 57 -4.39 4.21 -10.66
N LEU A 58 -3.20 3.67 -10.95
CA LEU A 58 -2.03 3.81 -10.09
C LEU A 58 -1.66 5.28 -9.87
N HIS A 59 -1.68 6.11 -10.92
CA HIS A 59 -1.44 7.55 -10.78
C HIS A 59 -2.44 8.20 -9.83
N LEU A 60 -3.74 7.92 -9.98
CA LEU A 60 -4.78 8.48 -9.11
C LEU A 60 -4.68 7.99 -7.66
N GLU A 61 -4.31 6.73 -7.44
CA GLU A 61 -4.07 6.17 -6.12
C GLU A 61 -2.87 6.84 -5.45
N THR A 62 -1.73 6.96 -6.14
CA THR A 62 -0.56 7.68 -5.61
C THR A 62 -0.87 9.15 -5.35
N LEU A 63 -1.66 9.80 -6.21
CA LEU A 63 -2.13 11.18 -5.99
C LEU A 63 -2.91 11.31 -4.69
N LYS A 64 -3.84 10.39 -4.40
CA LYS A 64 -4.62 10.39 -3.15
C LYS A 64 -3.71 10.17 -1.93
N GLN A 65 -2.79 9.22 -2.01
CA GLN A 65 -1.80 8.99 -0.94
C GLN A 65 -0.96 10.23 -0.66
N CYS A 66 -0.54 10.98 -1.69
CA CYS A 66 0.17 12.24 -1.50
C CYS A 66 -0.72 13.31 -0.84
N GLN A 67 -2.02 13.36 -1.14
CA GLN A 67 -2.96 14.32 -0.51
C GLN A 67 -3.19 14.06 0.98
N GLU A 68 -3.05 12.82 1.42
CA GLU A 68 -3.15 12.43 2.84
C GLU A 68 -1.86 12.78 3.62
N SER A 69 -0.79 13.20 2.95
CA SER A 69 0.47 13.57 3.59
C SER A 69 0.52 15.05 3.99
N GLU A 70 1.18 15.36 5.11
CA GLU A 70 1.31 16.73 5.66
C GLU A 70 2.33 17.62 4.91
N GLY A 71 2.64 17.32 3.64
CA GLY A 71 3.75 17.92 2.89
C GLY A 71 3.36 18.82 1.70
N LEU A 72 4.39 19.29 0.99
CA LEU A 72 4.26 19.99 -0.29
C LEU A 72 3.85 19.04 -1.41
N ASN A 73 2.64 19.19 -1.93
CA ASN A 73 2.01 18.04 -2.59
C ASN A 73 2.32 17.89 -4.10
N PHE A 74 2.47 18.97 -4.86
CA PHE A 74 2.48 18.87 -6.33
C PHE A 74 3.38 19.86 -7.05
N VAL A 75 4.10 19.37 -8.07
CA VAL A 75 4.78 20.20 -9.08
C VAL A 75 4.30 19.77 -10.47
N LEU A 76 3.90 20.76 -11.28
CA LEU A 76 3.37 20.54 -12.61
C LEU A 76 4.35 21.04 -13.65
N PHE A 77 4.77 20.16 -14.55
CA PHE A 77 5.43 20.54 -15.79
C PHE A 77 4.42 20.52 -16.93
N SER A 78 4.23 21.67 -17.56
CA SER A 78 3.41 21.81 -18.76
C SER A 78 4.30 22.08 -19.96
N GLY A 79 4.21 21.23 -20.98
CA GLY A 79 4.98 21.31 -22.23
C GLY A 79 4.09 21.48 -23.46
N GLN A 80 4.69 21.28 -24.64
CA GLN A 80 4.03 21.40 -25.94
C GLN A 80 3.65 20.05 -26.55
N LYS A 81 4.15 18.93 -26.02
CA LYS A 81 3.85 17.56 -26.49
C LYS A 81 3.11 16.72 -25.45
N HIS A 82 1.83 16.49 -25.70
CA HIS A 82 1.02 15.60 -24.86
C HIS A 82 1.10 14.14 -25.31
N ASP A 83 0.85 13.23 -24.38
CA ASP A 83 0.83 11.79 -24.60
C ASP A 83 -0.30 11.33 -25.53
N ALA A 84 -0.19 10.09 -25.99
CA ALA A 84 -1.26 9.40 -26.68
C ALA A 84 -2.49 9.21 -25.76
N PRO A 85 -3.71 9.26 -26.33
CA PRO A 85 -4.93 9.04 -25.57
C PRO A 85 -4.95 7.65 -24.92
N VAL A 86 -5.27 7.62 -23.62
CA VAL A 86 -5.48 6.39 -22.85
C VAL A 86 -6.97 6.11 -22.81
N VAL A 87 -7.39 4.89 -23.15
CA VAL A 87 -8.79 4.47 -23.05
C VAL A 87 -9.08 3.90 -21.64
N PRO A 88 -10.29 4.09 -21.07
CA PRO A 88 -10.63 3.60 -19.74
C PRO A 88 -10.52 2.08 -19.62
N GLU A 89 -10.07 1.57 -18.47
CA GLU A 89 -10.00 0.12 -18.22
C GLU A 89 -11.39 -0.53 -18.12
N ALA A 90 -12.33 0.17 -17.49
CA ALA A 90 -13.70 -0.28 -17.29
C ALA A 90 -14.69 0.80 -17.71
N ILE A 91 -15.79 0.37 -18.33
CA ILE A 91 -16.90 1.23 -18.73
C ILE A 91 -18.16 0.69 -18.07
N SER A 92 -18.89 1.52 -17.33
CA SER A 92 -20.17 1.14 -16.72
C SER A 92 -21.14 0.61 -17.79
N ARG A 93 -21.93 -0.42 -17.45
CA ARG A 93 -22.93 -0.97 -18.37
C ARG A 93 -23.89 0.13 -18.82
N PHE A 94 -23.97 0.32 -20.14
CA PHE A 94 -24.87 1.28 -20.77
C PHE A 94 -26.34 0.95 -20.44
N GLN A 95 -27.11 1.95 -20.05
CA GLN A 95 -28.57 1.88 -20.02
C GLN A 95 -29.06 2.39 -21.38
N SER A 96 -29.66 1.51 -22.18
CA SER A 96 -29.99 1.82 -23.58
C SER A 96 -31.02 2.95 -23.68
N ASN A 97 -30.62 4.09 -24.24
CA ASN A 97 -31.51 5.08 -24.87
C ASN A 97 -30.71 5.75 -26.02
N ALA A 98 -30.43 5.01 -27.09
CA ALA A 98 -29.65 5.53 -28.22
C ALA A 98 -30.54 5.85 -29.44
N PRO A 99 -30.29 6.95 -30.20
CA PRO A 99 -31.23 7.51 -31.17
C PRO A 99 -30.85 7.30 -32.66
N LYS A 100 -29.84 6.48 -33.00
CA LYS A 100 -29.33 6.30 -34.40
C LYS A 100 -29.69 4.93 -35.02
N SER A 101 -29.54 4.81 -36.35
CA SER A 101 -29.86 3.60 -37.14
C SER A 101 -28.85 2.44 -36.97
N ALA A 102 -29.32 1.21 -37.18
CA ALA A 102 -28.63 -0.04 -36.79
C ALA A 102 -27.24 -0.27 -37.44
N VAL A 103 -27.02 0.21 -38.67
CA VAL A 103 -25.82 -0.13 -39.47
C VAL A 103 -24.57 0.67 -39.06
N GLU A 104 -24.73 1.94 -38.66
CA GLU A 104 -23.62 2.75 -38.12
C GLU A 104 -23.29 2.33 -36.69
N TYR A 105 -24.32 1.93 -35.92
CA TYR A 105 -24.16 1.38 -34.59
C TYR A 105 -23.31 0.09 -34.59
N GLU A 106 -23.53 -0.82 -35.55
CA GLU A 106 -22.84 -2.12 -35.65
C GLU A 106 -21.33 -2.03 -35.94
N LYS A 107 -20.86 -1.05 -36.73
CA LYS A 107 -19.42 -0.89 -37.02
C LYS A 107 -18.62 -0.37 -35.82
N ASP A 108 -19.16 0.63 -35.12
CA ASP A 108 -18.50 1.25 -33.96
C ASP A 108 -18.63 0.37 -32.70
N THR A 109 -19.78 -0.31 -32.53
CA THR A 109 -19.92 -1.36 -31.52
C THR A 109 -19.03 -2.57 -31.80
N GLY A 110 -18.75 -2.91 -33.07
CA GLY A 110 -17.83 -4.00 -33.41
C GLY A 110 -16.43 -3.81 -32.80
N LEU A 111 -15.86 -2.59 -32.87
CA LEU A 111 -14.56 -2.29 -32.27
C LEU A 111 -14.62 -2.27 -30.74
N LEU A 112 -15.69 -1.72 -30.16
CA LEU A 112 -15.93 -1.75 -28.71
C LEU A 112 -16.09 -3.19 -28.20
N CYS A 113 -16.89 -4.04 -28.85
CA CYS A 113 -17.10 -5.45 -28.50
C CYS A 113 -15.87 -6.31 -28.74
N GLN A 114 -15.00 -5.93 -29.68
CA GLN A 114 -13.70 -6.58 -29.88
C GLN A 114 -12.77 -6.36 -28.69
N TRP A 115 -12.75 -5.14 -28.14
CA TRP A 115 -11.78 -4.74 -27.12
C TRP A 115 -12.36 -4.74 -25.70
N TYR A 116 -13.67 -4.65 -25.52
CA TYR A 116 -14.32 -4.68 -24.22
C TYR A 116 -15.27 -5.86 -24.13
N LYS A 117 -15.22 -6.56 -22.99
CA LYS A 117 -16.13 -7.65 -22.69
C LYS A 117 -16.88 -7.38 -21.40
N LEU A 118 -18.17 -7.65 -21.40
CA LEU A 118 -19.02 -7.44 -20.23
C LEU A 118 -18.58 -8.39 -19.11
N ASP A 119 -18.20 -7.82 -17.98
CA ASP A 119 -17.95 -8.52 -16.74
C ASP A 119 -19.17 -8.42 -15.82
N GLU A 120 -19.91 -9.52 -15.73
CA GLU A 120 -21.08 -9.64 -14.86
C GLU A 120 -20.72 -9.93 -13.41
N ASN A 121 -19.44 -10.15 -13.08
CA ASN A 121 -18.99 -10.31 -11.70
C ASN A 121 -19.00 -8.98 -10.94
N SER A 122 -18.87 -7.83 -11.62
CA SER A 122 -19.03 -6.52 -10.98
C SER A 122 -20.50 -6.13 -10.84
N ILE A 123 -20.85 -5.39 -9.79
CA ILE A 123 -22.19 -4.89 -9.52
C ILE A 123 -22.12 -3.35 -9.39
N PRO A 124 -22.73 -2.57 -10.30
CA PRO A 124 -23.34 -3.01 -11.57
C PRO A 124 -22.29 -3.60 -12.52
N GLY A 125 -22.74 -4.39 -13.51
CA GLY A 125 -21.85 -4.98 -14.50
C GLY A 125 -21.03 -3.93 -15.25
N VAL A 126 -19.78 -4.25 -15.59
CA VAL A 126 -18.86 -3.33 -16.27
C VAL A 126 -18.24 -3.98 -17.49
N TYR A 127 -18.08 -3.23 -18.56
CA TYR A 127 -17.31 -3.65 -19.73
C TYR A 127 -15.82 -3.47 -19.43
N ARG A 128 -15.04 -4.56 -19.43
CA ARG A 128 -13.59 -4.57 -19.16
C ARG A 128 -12.76 -4.67 -20.43
N LEU A 129 -11.75 -3.81 -20.53
CA LEU A 129 -10.80 -3.79 -21.63
C LEU A 129 -9.95 -5.05 -21.65
N GLN A 130 -9.88 -5.70 -22.80
CA GLN A 130 -9.13 -6.92 -23.05
C GLN A 130 -7.64 -6.62 -23.29
N PRO A 131 -6.73 -7.53 -22.89
CA PRO A 131 -5.31 -7.35 -23.11
C PRO A 131 -4.96 -7.37 -24.60
N VAL A 132 -3.97 -6.55 -24.99
CA VAL A 132 -3.50 -6.39 -26.38
C VAL A 132 -2.99 -7.71 -26.99
N SER A 133 -2.36 -8.56 -26.18
CA SER A 133 -1.99 -9.93 -26.55
C SER A 133 -1.78 -10.78 -25.30
N LYS A 134 -2.27 -12.02 -25.31
CA LYS A 134 -1.97 -13.03 -24.27
C LYS A 134 -0.54 -13.58 -24.39
N ASP A 135 0.05 -13.55 -25.58
CA ASP A 135 1.38 -14.11 -25.89
C ASP A 135 2.46 -13.01 -25.88
N PRO A 136 3.49 -13.09 -25.00
CA PRO A 136 4.63 -12.18 -24.92
C PRO A 136 5.32 -11.89 -26.26
N LEU A 137 5.54 -12.90 -27.09
CA LEU A 137 6.34 -12.79 -28.31
C LEU A 137 5.60 -12.01 -29.42
N ARG A 138 4.26 -12.05 -29.41
CA ARG A 138 3.41 -11.31 -30.35
C ARG A 138 3.06 -9.90 -29.88
N ARG A 139 3.42 -9.52 -28.64
CA ARG A 139 3.08 -8.21 -28.02
C ARG A 139 3.62 -7.02 -28.81
N GLN A 140 4.86 -7.11 -29.30
CA GLN A 140 5.51 -5.97 -29.94
C GLN A 140 4.89 -5.64 -31.31
N GLN A 141 4.48 -6.66 -32.06
CA GLN A 141 3.74 -6.50 -33.33
C GLN A 141 2.30 -6.02 -33.11
N ALA A 142 1.66 -6.44 -32.01
CA ALA A 142 0.32 -6.01 -31.63
C ALA A 142 0.26 -4.55 -31.12
N LYS A 143 1.36 -4.02 -30.58
CA LYS A 143 1.45 -2.64 -30.03
C LYS A 143 1.12 -1.56 -31.06
N ASN A 144 1.62 -1.69 -32.29
CA ASN A 144 1.35 -0.71 -33.35
C ASN A 144 -0.12 -0.74 -33.79
N LYS A 145 -0.71 -1.94 -33.93
CA LYS A 145 -2.14 -2.10 -34.22
C LYS A 145 -3.03 -1.57 -33.09
N TRP A 146 -2.60 -1.72 -31.85
CA TRP A 146 -3.29 -1.18 -30.68
C TRP A 146 -3.30 0.34 -30.68
N LEU A 147 -2.17 1.00 -30.99
CA LEU A 147 -2.09 2.46 -31.01
C LEU A 147 -3.10 3.11 -31.96
N ASP A 148 -3.33 2.49 -33.12
CA ASP A 148 -4.33 2.96 -34.08
C ASP A 148 -5.76 2.63 -33.63
N SER A 149 -5.95 1.49 -32.96
CA SER A 149 -7.25 1.07 -32.42
C SER A 149 -7.66 1.91 -31.22
N SER A 150 -6.73 2.27 -30.33
CA SER A 150 -6.99 3.07 -29.12
C SER A 150 -7.41 4.49 -29.45
N LYS A 151 -6.81 5.11 -30.48
CA LYS A 151 -7.24 6.42 -31.00
C LYS A 151 -8.69 6.39 -31.48
N LYS A 152 -9.06 5.36 -32.25
CA LYS A 152 -10.43 5.17 -32.74
C LYS A 152 -11.42 4.94 -31.59
N LEU A 153 -11.07 4.05 -30.66
CA LEU A 153 -11.86 3.79 -29.45
C LEU A 153 -12.09 5.07 -28.63
N TYR A 154 -11.06 5.90 -28.50
CA TYR A 154 -11.18 7.17 -27.80
C TYR A 154 -12.17 8.13 -28.48
N THR A 155 -12.10 8.26 -29.82
CA THR A 155 -13.06 9.06 -30.59
C THR A 155 -14.49 8.56 -30.41
N ILE A 156 -14.70 7.24 -30.44
CA ILE A 156 -16.00 6.61 -30.19
C ILE A 156 -16.48 6.96 -28.77
N LEU A 157 -15.65 6.82 -27.75
CA LEU A 157 -16.04 7.14 -26.38
C LEU A 157 -16.39 8.63 -26.20
N GLN A 158 -15.69 9.55 -26.85
CA GLN A 158 -16.01 10.98 -26.79
C GLN A 158 -17.37 11.30 -27.40
N GLU A 159 -17.72 10.69 -28.53
CA GLU A 159 -18.99 10.95 -29.20
C GLU A 159 -20.16 10.31 -28.45
N TYR A 160 -20.00 9.08 -27.98
CA TYR A 160 -21.13 8.28 -27.49
C TYR A 160 -21.29 8.25 -25.96
N ALA A 161 -20.22 8.45 -25.17
CA ALA A 161 -20.35 8.40 -23.71
C ALA A 161 -21.35 9.42 -23.13
N PRO A 162 -21.39 10.69 -23.58
CA PRO A 162 -22.38 11.67 -23.07
C PRO A 162 -23.83 11.25 -23.33
N MET A 163 -24.08 10.57 -24.45
CA MET A 163 -25.41 10.08 -24.83
C MET A 163 -25.79 8.82 -24.04
N ALA A 164 -24.84 7.92 -23.79
CA ALA A 164 -25.10 6.62 -23.20
C ALA A 164 -25.03 6.59 -21.65
N LEU A 165 -24.29 7.52 -21.04
CA LEU A 165 -24.07 7.57 -19.59
C LEU A 165 -24.60 8.88 -18.95
N GLY A 166 -24.97 9.87 -19.78
CA GLY A 166 -25.24 11.24 -19.33
C GLY A 166 -23.97 12.09 -19.23
N ALA A 167 -24.12 13.41 -19.31
CA ALA A 167 -23.01 14.36 -19.44
C ALA A 167 -22.00 14.29 -18.27
N GLU A 168 -22.47 14.07 -17.04
CA GLU A 168 -21.63 14.04 -15.85
C GLU A 168 -20.79 12.76 -15.75
N ALA A 169 -21.42 11.59 -15.91
CA ALA A 169 -20.73 10.30 -15.90
C ALA A 169 -19.78 10.15 -17.11
N ALA A 170 -20.16 10.68 -18.27
CA ALA A 170 -19.27 10.74 -19.42
C ALA A 170 -18.07 11.66 -19.19
N SER A 171 -18.26 12.81 -18.52
CA SER A 171 -17.16 13.69 -18.12
C SER A 171 -16.22 12.99 -17.14
N GLN A 172 -16.73 12.21 -16.18
CA GLN A 172 -15.90 11.41 -15.28
C GLN A 172 -15.14 10.29 -16.02
N LEU A 173 -15.79 9.60 -16.96
CA LEU A 173 -15.17 8.57 -17.80
C LEU A 173 -14.11 9.13 -18.75
N LEU A 174 -14.32 10.33 -19.30
CA LEU A 174 -13.38 10.98 -20.20
C LEU A 174 -12.28 11.74 -19.46
N ARG A 175 -12.45 12.05 -18.17
CA ARG A 175 -11.38 12.61 -17.30
C ARG A 175 -10.22 11.63 -17.11
N THR A 176 -10.48 10.32 -17.18
CA THR A 176 -9.44 9.28 -17.10
C THR A 176 -8.69 9.08 -18.42
N ALA A 177 -9.10 9.78 -19.48
CA ALA A 177 -8.70 9.51 -20.84
C ALA A 177 -8.11 10.79 -21.50
N GLN A 178 -6.79 10.84 -21.69
CA GLN A 178 -6.10 12.00 -22.30
C GLN A 178 -6.59 12.27 -23.73
N ARG A 179 -6.74 13.54 -24.13
CA ARG A 179 -7.15 13.92 -25.49
C ARG A 179 -5.98 13.79 -26.48
N PRO A 180 -6.18 13.25 -27.70
CA PRO A 180 -5.16 13.25 -28.72
C PRO A 180 -4.89 14.67 -29.24
N TRP A 181 -3.61 15.00 -29.44
CA TRP A 181 -3.22 16.14 -30.27
C TRP A 181 -3.39 15.79 -31.75
N PRO A 182 -3.99 16.65 -32.59
CA PRO A 182 -4.11 16.37 -34.01
C PRO A 182 -2.74 16.26 -34.66
N THR A 183 -2.51 15.16 -35.36
CA THR A 183 -1.28 14.93 -36.12
C THR A 183 -1.44 15.58 -37.48
N LYS A 184 -0.74 16.72 -37.66
CA LYS A 184 -0.56 17.46 -38.91
C LYS A 184 -1.85 17.99 -39.55
N GLY A 185 -2.20 19.22 -39.17
CA GLY A 185 -3.09 20.14 -39.86
C GLY A 185 -2.99 21.52 -39.22
N LYS A 186 -3.12 22.61 -39.99
CA LYS A 186 -3.30 23.96 -39.41
C LYS A 186 -4.60 23.91 -38.58
N LEU A 187 -4.46 23.98 -37.26
CA LEU A 187 -5.58 24.16 -36.34
C LEU A 187 -6.34 25.42 -36.72
N SER A 188 -7.67 25.36 -36.72
CA SER A 188 -8.50 26.56 -36.78
C SER A 188 -8.37 27.37 -35.48
N GLU A 189 -8.54 28.69 -35.54
CA GLU A 189 -8.51 29.58 -34.35
C GLU A 189 -9.49 29.14 -33.26
N GLN A 190 -10.62 28.53 -33.65
CA GLN A 190 -11.63 28.02 -32.74
C GLN A 190 -11.17 26.75 -32.00
N GLU A 191 -10.40 25.86 -32.64
CA GLU A 191 -9.83 24.67 -32.00
C GLU A 191 -8.72 25.04 -31.02
N TYR A 192 -7.90 26.04 -31.35
CA TYR A 192 -6.93 26.64 -30.41
C TYR A 192 -7.62 27.25 -29.18
N HIS A 193 -8.73 27.97 -29.38
CA HIS A 193 -9.51 28.57 -28.29
C HIS A 193 -10.28 27.55 -27.43
N LEU A 194 -10.77 26.45 -28.01
CA LEU A 194 -11.44 25.39 -27.25
C LEU A 194 -10.44 24.51 -26.46
N MET A 195 -9.21 24.38 -26.96
CA MET A 195 -8.12 23.61 -26.35
C MET A 195 -7.37 24.39 -25.25
N SER A 196 -7.23 25.72 -25.39
CA SER A 196 -6.71 26.59 -24.32
C SER A 196 -7.62 26.65 -23.09
N ASN A 197 -8.89 26.25 -23.23
CA ASN A 197 -9.86 26.13 -22.14
C ASN A 197 -9.69 24.89 -21.24
N ILE A 198 -8.68 24.03 -21.46
CA ILE A 198 -8.44 22.88 -20.59
C ILE A 198 -7.63 23.32 -19.38
N LYS A 199 -8.31 23.78 -18.32
CA LYS A 199 -7.89 23.92 -16.89
C LYS A 199 -6.56 24.60 -16.53
N LEU A 200 -5.56 24.73 -17.41
CA LEU A 200 -4.27 25.35 -17.13
C LEU A 200 -4.44 26.84 -16.78
N PRO A 201 -5.23 27.64 -17.53
CA PRO A 201 -5.48 29.03 -17.14
C PRO A 201 -6.19 29.13 -15.78
N ILE A 202 -7.10 28.19 -15.49
CA ILE A 202 -7.81 28.13 -14.20
C ILE A 202 -6.83 27.77 -13.07
N LEU A 203 -5.91 26.82 -13.29
CA LEU A 203 -4.88 26.43 -12.32
C LEU A 203 -3.88 27.56 -12.06
N LEU A 204 -3.43 28.26 -13.12
CA LEU A 204 -2.53 29.40 -13.00
C LEU A 204 -3.17 30.56 -12.21
N LEU A 205 -4.49 30.74 -12.29
CA LEU A 205 -5.24 31.71 -11.47
C LEU A 205 -5.32 31.32 -9.98
N GLN A 206 -5.18 30.04 -9.64
CA GLN A 206 -5.21 29.53 -8.26
C GLN A 206 -3.82 29.49 -7.60
N LEU A 207 -2.74 29.62 -8.40
CA LEU A 207 -1.37 29.58 -7.92
C LEU A 207 -0.84 30.99 -7.65
N ARG A 208 -0.03 31.14 -6.60
CA ARG A 208 0.72 32.38 -6.36
C ARG A 208 1.76 32.54 -7.46
N TYR A 209 1.97 33.77 -7.95
CA TYR A 209 2.96 34.07 -8.99
C TYR A 209 4.39 33.65 -8.62
N THR A 210 4.72 33.59 -7.32
CA THR A 210 6.01 33.09 -6.81
C THR A 210 6.25 31.61 -7.05
N ASN A 211 5.19 30.84 -7.34
CA ASN A 211 5.24 29.41 -7.58
C ASN A 211 5.10 29.07 -9.07
N ILE A 212 5.18 30.08 -9.96
CA ILE A 212 5.07 29.92 -11.42
C ILE A 212 6.42 30.30 -12.02
N CYS A 213 7.02 29.35 -12.76
CA CYS A 213 8.27 29.55 -13.49
C CYS A 213 8.02 29.29 -14.98
N GLU A 214 8.31 30.28 -15.82
CA GLU A 214 8.14 30.18 -17.27
C GLU A 214 9.51 30.19 -17.95
N TYR A 215 9.71 29.25 -18.87
CA TYR A 215 10.95 29.10 -19.61
C TYR A 215 10.68 29.02 -21.11
N THR A 216 11.55 29.63 -21.90
CA THR A 216 11.51 29.54 -23.36
C THR A 216 12.83 28.98 -23.87
N VAL A 217 12.77 27.84 -24.56
CA VAL A 217 13.95 27.14 -25.09
C VAL A 217 13.69 26.70 -26.53
N CYS A 218 14.70 26.87 -27.40
CA CYS A 218 14.62 26.44 -28.79
C CYS A 218 14.88 24.94 -28.90
N TRP A 219 14.05 24.22 -29.66
CA TRP A 219 14.19 22.77 -29.83
C TRP A 219 15.33 22.40 -30.78
N GLY A 220 16.13 21.40 -30.41
CA GLY A 220 17.06 20.73 -31.32
C GLY A 220 16.38 19.68 -32.21
N ARG A 221 17.12 19.12 -33.19
CA ARG A 221 16.60 18.06 -34.08
C ARG A 221 16.10 16.82 -33.32
N ASN A 222 16.73 16.51 -32.19
CA ASN A 222 16.38 15.37 -31.32
C ASN A 222 15.68 15.81 -30.03
N GLY A 223 15.15 17.05 -29.98
CA GLY A 223 14.59 17.64 -28.77
C GLY A 223 15.61 18.43 -27.94
N ILE A 224 15.34 18.53 -26.64
CA ILE A 224 16.23 19.18 -25.68
C ILE A 224 17.31 18.17 -25.28
N ASP A 225 18.55 18.49 -25.63
CA ASP A 225 19.73 17.71 -25.29
C ASP A 225 20.79 18.63 -24.63
N PRO A 226 20.98 18.55 -23.30
CA PRO A 226 21.94 19.36 -22.57
C PRO A 226 23.40 18.93 -22.79
N LEU A 227 23.65 17.71 -23.27
CA LEU A 227 25.02 17.22 -23.52
C LEU A 227 25.60 17.82 -24.81
N VAL A 228 24.76 18.08 -25.80
CA VAL A 228 25.17 18.57 -27.12
C VAL A 228 25.02 20.09 -27.24
N ASN A 229 24.04 20.70 -26.57
CA ASN A 229 23.76 22.14 -26.70
C ASN A 229 23.91 22.90 -25.37
N ARG A 230 24.81 23.89 -25.36
CA ARG A 230 25.06 24.76 -24.19
C ARG A 230 23.82 25.55 -23.75
N SER A 231 22.97 26.00 -24.66
CA SER A 231 21.76 26.73 -24.27
C SER A 231 20.76 25.83 -23.55
N HIS A 232 20.68 24.56 -23.94
CA HIS A 232 19.88 23.56 -23.23
C HIS A 232 20.49 23.27 -21.85
N SER A 233 21.82 23.14 -21.73
CA SER A 233 22.48 22.94 -20.44
C SER A 233 22.16 24.08 -19.46
N TYR A 234 22.29 25.33 -19.91
CA TYR A 234 21.97 26.50 -19.09
C TYR A 234 20.48 26.51 -18.66
N TYR A 235 19.57 26.22 -19.59
CA TYR A 235 18.15 26.10 -19.29
C TYR A 235 17.88 25.04 -18.21
N ILE A 236 18.46 23.83 -18.34
CA ILE A 236 18.29 22.75 -17.37
C ILE A 236 18.88 23.13 -16.00
N GLU A 237 20.04 23.78 -15.95
CA GLU A 237 20.63 24.27 -14.70
C GLU A 237 19.73 25.30 -14.01
N GLN A 238 19.12 26.20 -14.77
CA GLN A 238 18.19 27.19 -14.24
C GLN A 238 16.94 26.53 -13.66
N VAL A 239 16.32 25.58 -14.38
CA VAL A 239 15.17 24.80 -13.89
C VAL A 239 15.51 24.08 -12.58
N CYS A 240 16.66 23.41 -12.51
CA CYS A 240 17.09 22.71 -11.30
C CYS A 240 17.29 23.68 -10.11
N SER A 241 17.92 24.85 -10.35
CA SER A 241 18.16 25.85 -9.30
C SER A 241 16.86 26.44 -8.77
N ASP A 242 15.95 26.83 -9.65
CA ASP A 242 14.68 27.43 -9.28
C ASP A 242 13.80 26.43 -8.52
N PHE A 243 13.75 25.18 -8.99
CA PHE A 243 13.05 24.09 -8.30
C PHE A 243 13.61 23.87 -6.89
N GLN A 244 14.94 23.73 -6.75
CA GLN A 244 15.58 23.49 -5.47
C GLN A 244 15.30 24.63 -4.48
N LYS A 245 15.38 25.89 -4.91
CA LYS A 245 15.08 27.06 -4.08
C LYS A 245 13.62 27.08 -3.64
N ALA A 246 12.69 26.83 -4.56
CA ALA A 246 11.26 26.80 -4.26
C ALA A 246 10.94 25.74 -3.20
N VAL A 247 11.49 24.53 -3.33
CA VAL A 247 11.28 23.44 -2.38
C VAL A 247 11.92 23.75 -1.02
N LEU A 248 13.17 24.22 -0.98
CA LEU A 248 13.85 24.55 0.27
C LEU A 248 13.16 25.67 1.05
N ASN A 249 12.68 26.71 0.36
CA ASN A 249 11.94 27.80 1.00
C ASN A 249 10.66 27.30 1.67
N GLN A 250 9.93 26.42 0.99
CA GLN A 250 8.70 25.85 1.53
C GLN A 250 9.00 24.91 2.72
N LEU A 251 10.01 24.04 2.61
CA LEU A 251 10.43 23.16 3.70
C LEU A 251 10.88 23.95 4.93
N ASN A 252 11.61 25.04 4.75
CA ASN A 252 12.02 25.89 5.88
C ASN A 252 10.83 26.56 6.57
N ASN A 253 9.80 26.96 5.82
CA ASN A 253 8.60 27.54 6.41
C ASN A 253 7.79 26.52 7.22
N SER A 254 7.72 25.25 6.78
CA SER A 254 7.00 24.20 7.52
C SER A 254 7.75 23.69 8.76
N VAL A 255 9.09 23.79 8.79
CA VAL A 255 9.92 23.29 9.91
C VAL A 255 9.85 24.21 11.14
N VAL A 256 9.57 25.50 10.98
CA VAL A 256 9.58 26.47 12.09
C VAL A 256 8.41 26.27 13.07
N GLU A 257 7.34 25.57 12.68
CA GLU A 257 6.16 25.36 13.54
C GLU A 257 6.28 24.18 14.52
N ASN A 258 7.25 23.25 14.35
CA ASN A 258 7.28 21.97 15.08
C ASN A 258 8.44 21.76 16.07
N CYS A 259 9.31 22.74 16.34
CA CYS A 259 10.56 22.51 17.11
C CYS A 259 10.49 22.82 18.63
N CYS A 260 9.41 22.48 19.33
CA CYS A 260 9.32 22.73 20.79
C CYS A 260 8.70 21.57 21.60
N SER A 261 9.38 20.42 21.68
CA SER A 261 9.17 19.41 22.73
C SER A 261 10.39 18.51 22.93
N SER A 262 10.49 17.83 24.07
CA SER A 262 11.53 16.82 24.36
C SER A 262 11.45 15.61 23.42
N GLU A 263 12.44 15.43 22.55
CA GLU A 263 12.44 14.46 21.43
C GLU A 263 12.12 13.01 21.80
N ILE A 264 12.42 12.56 23.02
CA ILE A 264 12.25 11.15 23.43
C ILE A 264 10.79 10.83 23.74
N LYS A 265 10.10 11.74 24.44
CA LYS A 265 8.69 11.57 24.82
C LYS A 265 7.79 11.46 23.59
N GLU A 266 8.01 12.31 22.59
CA GLU A 266 7.25 12.27 21.33
C GLU A 266 7.49 10.98 20.55
N LYS A 267 8.74 10.49 20.50
CA LYS A 267 9.08 9.22 19.83
C LYS A 267 8.32 8.04 20.45
N LEU A 268 8.31 7.93 21.79
CA LEU A 268 7.64 6.83 22.48
C LEU A 268 6.10 6.92 22.38
N LEU A 269 5.54 8.12 22.48
CA LEU A 269 4.11 8.36 22.24
C LEU A 269 3.69 8.01 20.81
N PHE A 270 4.52 8.35 19.82
CA PHE A 270 4.27 8.00 18.44
C PHE A 270 4.25 6.49 18.22
N ILE A 271 5.15 5.73 18.84
CA ILE A 271 5.16 4.26 18.76
C ILE A 271 3.82 3.70 19.29
N ALA A 272 3.42 4.11 20.50
CA ALA A 272 2.16 3.67 21.09
C ALA A 272 0.95 4.05 20.21
N PHE A 273 0.97 5.23 19.61
CA PHE A 273 -0.08 5.66 18.68
C PHE A 273 -0.11 4.82 17.40
N SER A 274 1.04 4.54 16.79
CA SER A 274 1.16 3.71 15.59
C SER A 274 0.61 2.29 15.82
N GLU A 275 0.97 1.66 16.92
CA GLU A 275 0.46 0.34 17.30
C GLU A 275 -1.04 0.35 17.59
N PHE A 276 -1.56 1.44 18.18
CA PHE A 276 -2.99 1.60 18.37
C PHE A 276 -3.76 1.79 17.05
N ILE A 277 -3.22 2.56 16.10
CA ILE A 277 -3.78 2.67 14.74
C ILE A 277 -3.79 1.30 14.05
N PHE A 278 -2.71 0.52 14.22
CA PHE A 278 -2.66 -0.86 13.72
C PHE A 278 -3.75 -1.74 14.36
N CYS A 279 -3.97 -1.63 15.68
CA CYS A 279 -5.07 -2.27 16.39
C CYS A 279 -6.43 -1.96 15.76
N LEU A 280 -6.73 -0.68 15.56
CA LEU A 280 -7.99 -0.23 14.95
C LEU A 280 -8.16 -0.77 13.53
N SER A 281 -7.09 -0.78 12.73
CA SER A 281 -7.11 -1.31 11.37
C SER A 281 -7.48 -2.79 11.34
N ARG A 282 -6.84 -3.62 12.20
CA ARG A 282 -7.12 -5.06 12.30
C ARG A 282 -8.52 -5.34 12.86
N ALA A 283 -8.99 -4.55 13.81
CA ALA A 283 -10.32 -4.76 14.39
C ALA A 283 -11.47 -4.40 13.43
N LYS A 284 -11.24 -3.49 12.46
CA LYS A 284 -12.23 -3.13 11.42
C LYS A 284 -12.53 -4.28 10.46
N SER A 285 -11.56 -5.14 10.18
CA SER A 285 -11.75 -6.32 9.31
C SER A 285 -12.25 -7.55 10.05
N PHE A 286 -12.40 -7.48 11.38
CA PHE A 286 -12.83 -8.62 12.19
C PHE A 286 -14.31 -8.94 11.97
N MET A 287 -14.59 -10.20 11.64
CA MET A 287 -15.92 -10.74 11.39
C MET A 287 -16.08 -12.11 12.03
N GLY A 288 -17.20 -12.35 12.72
CA GLY A 288 -17.51 -13.64 13.34
C GLY A 288 -16.79 -13.92 14.66
N ARG A 289 -16.61 -15.21 14.99
CA ARG A 289 -15.83 -15.71 16.17
C ARG A 289 -16.21 -15.14 17.54
N GLN A 290 -17.47 -14.78 17.72
CA GLN A 290 -18.02 -14.34 19.01
C GLN A 290 -17.76 -15.32 20.17
N PRO A 291 -17.84 -16.66 19.99
CA PRO A 291 -17.54 -17.60 21.07
C PRO A 291 -16.12 -17.43 21.63
N VAL A 292 -15.12 -17.25 20.77
CA VAL A 292 -13.71 -17.07 21.19
C VAL A 292 -13.52 -15.77 21.98
N LEU A 293 -14.24 -14.71 21.62
CA LEU A 293 -14.21 -13.44 22.36
C LEU A 293 -14.88 -13.56 23.74
N LEU A 294 -15.94 -14.35 23.85
CA LEU A 294 -16.61 -14.64 25.13
C LEU A 294 -15.70 -15.49 26.02
N ASP A 295 -15.07 -16.53 25.47
CA ASP A 295 -14.12 -17.37 26.22
C ASP A 295 -12.93 -16.54 26.75
N LEU A 296 -12.43 -15.57 25.97
CA LEU A 296 -11.41 -14.62 26.43
C LEU A 296 -11.91 -13.75 27.57
N LYS A 297 -13.14 -13.23 27.44
CA LYS A 297 -13.77 -12.40 28.46
C LYS A 297 -13.94 -13.15 29.77
N ASP A 298 -14.40 -14.40 29.70
CA ASP A 298 -14.62 -15.24 30.88
C ASP A 298 -13.29 -15.52 31.60
N ARG A 299 -12.20 -15.79 30.87
CA ARG A 299 -10.86 -15.98 31.46
C ARG A 299 -10.33 -14.72 32.15
N VAL A 300 -10.61 -13.54 31.60
CA VAL A 300 -10.29 -12.26 32.28
C VAL A 300 -11.11 -12.10 33.56
N TRP A 301 -12.38 -12.52 33.54
CA TRP A 301 -13.27 -12.42 34.71
C TRP A 301 -12.87 -13.37 35.84
N PHE A 302 -12.51 -14.60 35.51
CA PHE A 302 -12.03 -15.62 36.44
C PHE A 302 -10.51 -15.59 36.62
N SER A 303 -9.89 -14.42 36.41
CA SER A 303 -8.44 -14.29 36.51
C SER A 303 -7.92 -14.73 37.88
N ASN A 304 -6.86 -15.52 37.84
CA ASN A 304 -6.11 -16.03 38.99
C ASN A 304 -4.75 -15.34 39.14
N ARG A 305 -4.63 -14.09 38.65
CA ARG A 305 -3.37 -13.31 38.67
C ARG A 305 -2.22 -13.98 37.93
N LYS A 306 -2.52 -14.79 36.91
CA LYS A 306 -1.55 -15.36 35.97
C LYS A 306 -1.80 -14.81 34.56
N VAL A 307 -0.78 -14.94 33.71
CA VAL A 307 -0.83 -14.50 32.30
C VAL A 307 -1.81 -15.36 31.51
N ILE A 308 -2.64 -14.73 30.68
CA ILE A 308 -3.54 -15.43 29.74
C ILE A 308 -2.81 -15.62 28.41
N VAL A 309 -2.76 -16.85 27.92
CA VAL A 309 -1.98 -17.21 26.74
C VAL A 309 -2.92 -17.58 25.60
N VAL A 310 -2.83 -16.86 24.49
CA VAL A 310 -3.59 -17.10 23.27
C VAL A 310 -2.66 -17.73 22.23
N HIS A 311 -2.95 -18.94 21.79
CA HIS A 311 -2.12 -19.61 20.79
C HIS A 311 -2.93 -20.20 19.65
N GLY A 312 -2.27 -20.43 18.53
CA GLY A 312 -2.91 -20.91 17.30
C GLY A 312 -1.94 -20.94 16.14
N GLU A 313 -2.28 -21.72 15.11
CA GLU A 313 -1.47 -21.87 13.89
C GLU A 313 -1.20 -20.50 13.23
N THR A 314 -0.14 -20.41 12.45
CA THR A 314 0.17 -19.19 11.69
C THR A 314 -0.99 -18.85 10.75
N GLY A 315 -1.40 -17.58 10.70
CA GLY A 315 -2.55 -17.15 9.91
C GLY A 315 -3.94 -17.50 10.48
N SER A 316 -4.02 -18.08 11.69
CA SER A 316 -5.30 -18.37 12.39
C SER A 316 -6.06 -17.12 12.86
N GLY A 317 -5.51 -15.92 12.72
CA GLY A 317 -6.18 -14.66 13.07
C GLY A 317 -5.99 -14.17 14.51
N LYS A 318 -4.94 -14.64 15.21
CA LYS A 318 -4.60 -14.26 16.60
C LYS A 318 -4.58 -12.74 16.81
N SER A 319 -3.79 -12.03 16.01
CA SER A 319 -3.64 -10.57 16.06
C SER A 319 -4.97 -9.84 15.85
N THR A 320 -5.84 -10.37 14.99
CA THR A 320 -7.15 -9.77 14.72
C THR A 320 -8.12 -9.99 15.90
N ILE A 321 -8.05 -11.16 16.55
CA ILE A 321 -8.81 -11.45 17.77
C ILE A 321 -8.34 -10.55 18.92
N ILE A 322 -7.02 -10.43 19.14
CA ILE A 322 -6.46 -9.54 20.17
C ILE A 322 -6.87 -8.09 19.93
N ALA A 323 -6.74 -7.61 18.69
CA ALA A 323 -7.14 -6.26 18.35
C ALA A 323 -8.63 -6.01 18.66
N LYS A 324 -9.51 -6.95 18.29
CA LYS A 324 -10.94 -6.81 18.57
C LYS A 324 -11.26 -6.92 20.07
N ALA A 325 -10.63 -7.87 20.77
CA ALA A 325 -10.81 -8.09 22.19
C ALA A 325 -10.37 -6.87 23.01
N ALA A 326 -9.19 -6.31 22.71
CA ALA A 326 -8.68 -5.11 23.37
C ALA A 326 -9.66 -3.92 23.24
N LEU A 327 -10.28 -3.71 22.08
CA LEU A 327 -11.28 -2.64 21.91
C LEU A 327 -12.58 -2.88 22.68
N LEU A 328 -12.95 -4.14 22.93
CA LEU A 328 -14.14 -4.50 23.70
C LEU A 328 -13.86 -4.56 25.22
N ALA A 329 -12.60 -4.69 25.60
CA ALA A 329 -12.16 -4.96 26.97
C ALA A 329 -12.55 -3.88 27.98
N ASN A 330 -12.73 -2.63 27.52
CA ASN A 330 -13.15 -1.52 28.39
C ASN A 330 -14.53 -1.78 29.04
N GLY A 331 -15.37 -2.61 28.43
CA GLY A 331 -16.68 -3.01 28.97
C GLY A 331 -16.68 -4.37 29.69
N TRP A 332 -15.53 -4.99 29.91
CA TRP A 332 -15.46 -6.33 30.50
C TRP A 332 -15.47 -6.31 32.03
N ILE A 333 -14.87 -5.29 32.64
CA ILE A 333 -14.87 -5.09 34.10
C ILE A 333 -15.89 -4.00 34.44
N PRO A 334 -17.06 -4.35 35.01
CA PRO A 334 -18.08 -3.37 35.35
C PRO A 334 -17.62 -2.46 36.49
N GLY A 335 -17.86 -1.15 36.36
CA GLY A 335 -17.58 -0.17 37.41
C GLY A 335 -16.14 0.36 37.47
N ALA A 336 -15.25 -0.13 36.58
CA ALA A 336 -13.85 0.27 36.54
C ALA A 336 -13.49 0.98 35.23
N ALA A 337 -12.60 1.97 35.29
CA ALA A 337 -12.05 2.65 34.12
C ALA A 337 -10.79 1.90 33.64
N VAL A 338 -10.99 0.82 32.90
CA VAL A 338 -9.91 -0.08 32.45
C VAL A 338 -8.93 0.65 31.54
N GLN A 339 -7.65 0.61 31.91
CA GLN A 339 -6.56 1.16 31.11
C GLN A 339 -6.01 0.08 30.18
N ILE A 340 -6.15 0.27 28.88
CA ILE A 340 -5.77 -0.71 27.86
C ILE A 340 -4.45 -0.28 27.22
N VAL A 341 -3.43 -1.12 27.34
CA VAL A 341 -2.15 -0.97 26.66
C VAL A 341 -1.99 -2.14 25.69
N VAL A 342 -1.80 -1.84 24.41
CA VAL A 342 -1.64 -2.86 23.36
C VAL A 342 -0.28 -2.69 22.69
N ARG A 343 0.42 -3.80 22.46
CA ARG A 343 1.64 -3.89 21.66
C ARG A 343 1.52 -5.01 20.64
N PHE A 344 1.93 -4.71 19.42
CA PHE A 344 2.01 -5.68 18.34
C PHE A 344 3.47 -5.82 17.96
N VAL A 345 4.12 -6.84 18.51
CA VAL A 345 5.52 -7.12 18.26
C VAL A 345 5.69 -7.37 16.76
N GLY A 346 6.63 -6.64 16.15
CA GLY A 346 6.90 -6.71 14.71
C GLY A 346 6.23 -5.63 13.86
N VAL A 347 5.33 -4.82 14.41
CA VAL A 347 4.72 -3.70 13.68
C VAL A 347 5.68 -2.53 13.51
N THR A 348 6.50 -2.26 14.52
CA THR A 348 7.61 -1.31 14.45
C THR A 348 8.93 -2.04 14.71
N GLY A 349 10.04 -1.56 14.14
CA GLY A 349 11.36 -2.18 14.40
C GLY A 349 11.73 -2.18 15.89
N GLU A 350 11.32 -1.14 16.63
CA GLU A 350 11.55 -1.00 18.07
C GLU A 350 10.79 -2.06 18.88
N SER A 351 9.58 -2.45 18.44
CA SER A 351 8.77 -3.47 19.13
C SER A 351 9.39 -4.87 19.11
N ARG A 352 10.30 -5.16 18.17
CA ARG A 352 11.03 -6.44 18.09
C ARG A 352 12.15 -6.53 19.13
N ASN A 353 12.63 -5.41 19.64
CA ASN A 353 13.65 -5.38 20.66
C ASN A 353 12.99 -5.32 22.05
N ILE A 354 13.18 -6.36 22.86
CA ILE A 354 12.53 -6.48 24.17
C ILE A 354 12.79 -5.27 25.08
N ARG A 355 14.00 -4.70 25.03
CA ARG A 355 14.35 -3.54 25.87
C ARG A 355 13.58 -2.30 25.44
N LEU A 356 13.52 -2.03 24.13
CA LEU A 356 12.78 -0.87 23.59
C LEU A 356 11.27 -1.04 23.78
N LEU A 357 10.76 -2.27 23.64
CA LEU A 357 9.38 -2.62 23.95
C LEU A 357 9.04 -2.32 25.42
N LEU A 358 9.87 -2.79 26.36
CA LEU A 358 9.70 -2.51 27.79
C LEU A 358 9.78 -1.03 28.10
N GLN A 359 10.74 -0.30 27.51
CA GLN A 359 10.87 1.14 27.71
C GLN A 359 9.60 1.88 27.26
N SER A 360 9.06 1.50 26.09
CA SER A 360 7.78 2.05 25.59
C SER A 360 6.60 1.69 26.50
N LEU A 361 6.55 0.47 27.05
CA LEU A 361 5.52 0.04 27.99
C LEU A 361 5.60 0.82 29.31
N CYS A 362 6.78 0.89 29.93
CA CYS A 362 7.01 1.65 31.15
C CYS A 362 6.60 3.10 30.99
N PHE A 363 6.98 3.73 29.88
CA PHE A 363 6.60 5.11 29.58
C PHE A 363 5.10 5.29 29.48
N GLN A 364 4.40 4.43 28.73
CA GLN A 364 2.95 4.53 28.62
C GLN A 364 2.23 4.26 29.94
N ILE A 365 2.68 3.28 30.72
CA ILE A 365 2.08 2.96 32.03
C ILE A 365 2.32 4.11 33.02
N ALA A 366 3.50 4.70 33.04
CA ALA A 366 3.79 5.85 33.89
C ALA A 366 2.96 7.07 33.53
N GLU A 367 2.74 7.36 32.24
CA GLU A 367 1.81 8.43 31.83
C GLU A 367 0.36 8.10 32.21
N ILE A 368 -0.05 6.82 32.18
CA ILE A 368 -1.40 6.42 32.62
C ILE A 368 -1.58 6.68 34.12
N TYR A 369 -0.58 6.40 34.96
CA TYR A 369 -0.67 6.52 36.42
C TYR A 369 -0.02 7.78 36.99
N ASP A 370 0.33 8.75 36.15
CA ASP A 370 0.97 10.02 36.53
C ASP A 370 2.27 9.85 37.35
N VAL A 371 3.06 8.81 37.00
CA VAL A 371 4.37 8.51 37.61
C VAL A 371 5.49 9.21 36.81
N PRO A 372 6.52 9.77 37.46
CA PRO A 372 7.64 10.41 36.75
C PRO A 372 8.39 9.41 35.84
N ALA A 373 8.45 9.74 34.55
CA ALA A 373 8.99 8.88 33.50
C ALA A 373 10.51 9.03 33.29
N ASN A 374 11.30 8.71 34.32
CA ASN A 374 12.76 8.62 34.22
C ASN A 374 13.19 7.16 34.41
N PHE A 375 13.40 6.45 33.30
CA PHE A 375 13.74 5.02 33.31
C PHE A 375 15.21 4.79 33.02
N SER A 376 15.75 3.71 33.58
CA SER A 376 17.14 3.34 33.41
C SER A 376 17.47 2.87 31.98
N GLU A 377 18.72 3.12 31.58
CA GLU A 377 19.33 2.47 30.42
C GLU A 377 19.91 1.09 30.75
N ASP A 378 19.72 0.54 31.95
CA ASP A 378 20.06 -0.85 32.22
C ASP A 378 18.82 -1.76 32.04
N PHE A 379 19.01 -2.94 31.44
CA PHE A 379 17.88 -3.85 31.18
C PHE A 379 17.29 -4.43 32.47
N HIS A 380 18.12 -4.81 33.44
CA HIS A 380 17.64 -5.40 34.68
C HIS A 380 16.97 -4.35 35.58
N GLU A 381 17.50 -3.13 35.60
CA GLU A 381 16.84 -2.01 36.29
C GLU A 381 15.49 -1.69 35.66
N LEU A 382 15.42 -1.60 34.32
CA LEU A 382 14.17 -1.36 33.59
C LEU A 382 13.12 -2.47 33.86
N LEU A 383 13.54 -3.72 34.03
CA LEU A 383 12.64 -4.81 34.42
C LEU A 383 12.03 -4.61 35.81
N ASN A 384 12.85 -4.19 36.78
CA ASN A 384 12.37 -3.91 38.13
C ASN A 384 11.43 -2.70 38.14
N GLU A 385 11.73 -1.67 37.36
CA GLU A 385 10.86 -0.52 37.13
C GLU A 385 9.53 -0.94 36.50
N PHE A 386 9.56 -1.79 35.47
CA PHE A 386 8.36 -2.34 34.83
C PHE A 386 7.46 -3.05 35.83
N ILE A 387 8.02 -3.97 36.63
CA ILE A 387 7.26 -4.71 37.66
C ILE A 387 6.66 -3.73 38.69
N SER A 388 7.44 -2.76 39.16
CA SER A 388 6.98 -1.74 40.11
C SER A 388 5.83 -0.88 39.54
N LEU A 389 5.85 -0.59 38.25
CA LEU A 389 4.79 0.16 37.57
C LEU A 389 3.46 -0.59 37.51
N LEU A 390 3.50 -1.93 37.42
CA LEU A 390 2.28 -2.75 37.41
C LEU A 390 1.53 -2.66 38.74
N GLU A 391 2.22 -2.43 39.86
CA GLU A 391 1.62 -2.34 41.19
C GLU A 391 0.76 -1.08 41.41
N PHE A 392 0.86 -0.07 40.54
CA PHE A 392 0.01 1.13 40.61
C PHE A 392 -1.42 0.91 40.10
N ALA A 393 -1.73 -0.26 39.53
CA ALA A 393 -3.08 -0.61 39.13
C ALA A 393 -4.01 -0.72 40.35
N THR A 394 -5.23 -0.20 40.22
CA THR A 394 -6.22 -0.18 41.31
C THR A 394 -7.55 -0.74 40.83
N GLU A 395 -8.46 -1.07 41.76
CA GLU A 395 -9.81 -1.53 41.42
C GLU A 395 -10.58 -0.56 40.51
N ASN A 396 -10.45 0.75 40.78
CA ASN A 396 -11.11 1.79 39.99
C ASN A 396 -10.43 2.04 38.63
N LYS A 397 -9.14 1.74 38.53
CA LYS A 397 -8.30 1.97 37.34
C LYS A 397 -7.39 0.76 37.11
N PRO A 398 -7.96 -0.38 36.67
CA PRO A 398 -7.22 -1.62 36.43
C PRO A 398 -6.41 -1.52 35.13
N LEU A 399 -5.32 -2.29 35.04
CA LEU A 399 -4.44 -2.31 33.87
C LEU A 399 -4.64 -3.60 33.05
N MET A 400 -4.89 -3.47 31.75
CA MET A 400 -4.89 -4.59 30.81
C MET A 400 -3.80 -4.40 29.76
N LEU A 401 -2.84 -5.32 29.76
CA LEU A 401 -1.73 -5.37 28.81
C LEU A 401 -1.96 -6.47 27.78
N TRP A 402 -2.01 -6.10 26.51
CA TRP A 402 -2.17 -7.01 25.38
C TRP A 402 -0.88 -7.03 24.54
N LEU A 403 -0.23 -8.19 24.46
CA LEU A 403 1.02 -8.37 23.73
C LEU A 403 0.80 -9.40 22.62
N ASP A 404 0.77 -8.95 21.37
CA ASP A 404 0.62 -9.84 20.22
C ASP A 404 1.97 -10.15 19.58
N GLY A 405 2.19 -11.42 19.21
CA GLY A 405 3.30 -11.84 18.37
C GLY A 405 4.64 -12.00 19.09
N LEU A 406 4.65 -12.52 20.34
CA LEU A 406 5.90 -12.66 21.10
C LEU A 406 7.01 -13.44 20.36
N ASP A 407 6.65 -14.33 19.44
CA ASP A 407 7.61 -15.10 18.63
C ASP A 407 8.43 -14.23 17.66
N GLU A 408 8.02 -12.99 17.40
CA GLU A 408 8.75 -12.02 16.56
C GLU A 408 9.82 -11.23 17.32
N LEU A 409 10.00 -11.46 18.63
CA LEU A 409 11.05 -10.82 19.42
C LEU A 409 12.45 -11.26 18.95
N SER A 410 13.39 -10.31 18.93
CA SER A 410 14.77 -10.60 18.56
C SER A 410 15.46 -11.47 19.61
N VAL A 411 16.38 -12.33 19.14
CA VAL A 411 17.10 -13.30 19.97
C VAL A 411 18.22 -12.64 20.81
N ASP A 412 18.44 -11.34 20.65
CA ASP A 412 19.64 -10.63 21.12
C ASP A 412 19.81 -10.63 22.66
N TYR A 413 18.73 -10.80 23.42
CA TYR A 413 18.75 -10.87 24.89
C TYR A 413 18.42 -12.26 25.46
N GLY A 414 18.49 -13.30 24.62
CA GLY A 414 18.15 -14.67 24.98
C GLY A 414 16.65 -14.94 24.86
N THR A 415 16.31 -16.18 24.50
CA THR A 415 14.95 -16.72 24.31
C THR A 415 14.12 -16.83 25.60
N ASN A 416 14.42 -16.03 26.62
CA ASN A 416 13.89 -16.19 27.96
C ASN A 416 12.79 -15.16 28.26
N ILE A 417 11.58 -15.63 28.53
CA ILE A 417 10.40 -14.85 29.00
C ILE A 417 10.57 -14.41 30.47
N LEU A 418 11.80 -14.37 30.99
CA LEU A 418 12.08 -14.04 32.40
C LEU A 418 11.64 -12.62 32.79
N TRP A 419 11.26 -11.79 31.83
CA TRP A 419 10.76 -10.45 32.04
C TRP A 419 9.27 -10.40 32.43
N LEU A 420 8.48 -11.43 32.11
CA LEU A 420 7.09 -11.50 32.55
C LEU A 420 7.01 -12.12 33.96
N PRO A 421 6.34 -11.46 34.92
CA PRO A 421 6.21 -11.99 36.27
C PRO A 421 5.32 -13.24 36.29
N SER A 422 5.70 -14.22 37.12
CA SER A 422 4.92 -15.45 37.31
C SER A 422 3.64 -15.23 38.10
N GLU A 423 3.57 -14.17 38.92
CA GLU A 423 2.37 -13.71 39.62
C GLU A 423 2.15 -12.24 39.33
N LEU A 424 0.96 -11.90 38.82
CA LEU A 424 0.58 -10.54 38.51
C LEU A 424 0.08 -9.81 39.77
N PRO A 425 0.32 -8.49 39.89
CA PRO A 425 -0.32 -7.67 40.91
C PRO A 425 -1.85 -7.70 40.79
N GLU A 426 -2.54 -7.29 41.86
CA GLU A 426 -4.00 -7.17 41.83
C GLU A 426 -4.44 -6.14 40.78
N HIS A 427 -5.58 -6.40 40.13
CA HIS A 427 -6.13 -5.53 39.08
C HIS A 427 -5.25 -5.36 37.82
N VAL A 428 -4.25 -6.23 37.63
CA VAL A 428 -3.42 -6.32 36.42
C VAL A 428 -3.75 -7.58 35.64
N TYR A 429 -4.02 -7.43 34.35
CA TYR A 429 -4.30 -8.53 33.44
C TYR A 429 -3.33 -8.47 32.25
N VAL A 430 -2.61 -9.56 32.00
CA VAL A 430 -1.68 -9.65 30.88
C VAL A 430 -2.14 -10.75 29.94
N ILE A 431 -2.36 -10.41 28.68
CA ILE A 431 -2.76 -11.32 27.62
C ILE A 431 -1.65 -11.33 26.58
N VAL A 432 -1.14 -12.51 26.26
CA VAL A 432 -0.06 -12.70 25.30
C VAL A 432 -0.48 -13.62 24.16
N SER A 433 -0.01 -13.38 22.93
CA SER A 433 -0.12 -14.35 21.84
C SER A 433 1.20 -14.97 21.41
N THR A 434 1.11 -16.24 21.01
CA THR A 434 2.21 -17.03 20.43
C THR A 434 1.65 -18.01 19.38
N THR A 435 2.50 -18.50 18.52
CA THR A 435 2.24 -19.53 17.52
C THR A 435 2.32 -20.91 18.16
N THR A 436 1.58 -21.88 17.61
CA THR A 436 1.63 -23.28 18.08
C THR A 436 2.79 -24.08 17.48
N GLU A 437 3.52 -23.51 16.51
CA GLU A 437 4.51 -24.25 15.72
C GLU A 437 5.83 -24.46 16.51
N SER A 438 6.43 -25.63 16.39
CA SER A 438 7.49 -26.11 17.30
C SER A 438 8.85 -25.44 17.16
N ASN A 439 9.10 -24.72 16.06
CA ASN A 439 10.41 -24.10 15.80
C ASN A 439 10.41 -22.65 16.29
N GLY A 440 10.64 -22.45 17.59
CA GLY A 440 10.80 -21.13 18.19
C GLY A 440 9.56 -20.57 18.91
N SER A 441 8.49 -21.36 19.08
CA SER A 441 7.35 -20.91 19.87
C SER A 441 7.71 -20.74 21.35
N PHE A 442 7.24 -19.63 21.91
CA PHE A 442 7.30 -19.36 23.35
C PHE A 442 6.30 -20.18 24.17
N LEU A 443 5.43 -20.95 23.51
CA LEU A 443 4.35 -21.73 24.14
C LEU A 443 4.80 -22.63 25.30
N PRO A 444 5.86 -23.47 25.19
CA PRO A 444 6.27 -24.34 26.29
C PRO A 444 6.71 -23.55 27.52
N MET A 445 7.35 -22.40 27.33
CA MET A 445 7.78 -21.55 28.43
C MET A 445 6.59 -20.80 29.04
N LEU A 446 5.66 -20.28 28.23
CA LEU A 446 4.43 -19.67 28.70
C LEU A 446 3.54 -20.63 29.49
N GLN A 447 3.51 -21.91 29.09
CA GLN A 447 2.82 -22.97 29.83
C GLN A 447 3.36 -23.15 31.26
N THR A 448 4.64 -22.88 31.50
CA THR A 448 5.21 -22.94 32.86
C THR A 448 4.85 -21.73 33.73
N LEU A 449 4.49 -20.61 33.10
CA LEU A 449 4.14 -19.36 33.80
C LEU A 449 2.65 -19.25 34.13
N THR A 450 1.81 -20.10 33.55
CA THR A 450 0.35 -20.03 33.70
C THR A 450 -0.27 -21.39 34.02
N VAL A 451 -1.61 -21.42 34.13
CA VAL A 451 -2.42 -22.63 34.30
C VAL A 451 -3.16 -22.99 33.02
N GLU A 452 -3.56 -24.25 32.85
CA GLU A 452 -4.28 -24.72 31.65
C GLU A 452 -5.56 -23.92 31.36
N GLU A 453 -6.27 -23.49 32.41
CA GLU A 453 -7.51 -22.68 32.32
C GLU A 453 -7.29 -21.28 31.72
N ASN A 454 -6.04 -20.81 31.63
CA ASN A 454 -5.67 -19.53 31.02
C ASN A 454 -5.11 -19.66 29.60
N ILE A 455 -4.97 -20.89 29.10
CA ILE A 455 -4.48 -21.18 27.76
C ILE A 455 -5.66 -21.33 26.80
N LEU A 456 -5.76 -20.41 25.85
CA LEU A 456 -6.78 -20.40 24.81
C LEU A 456 -6.17 -20.75 23.46
N GLN A 457 -6.56 -21.91 22.93
CA GLN A 457 -6.28 -22.28 21.55
C GLN A 457 -7.33 -21.69 20.61
N ILE A 458 -6.89 -20.94 19.61
CA ILE A 458 -7.76 -20.42 18.56
C ILE A 458 -8.06 -21.54 17.55
N PRO A 459 -9.34 -21.90 17.35
CA PRO A 459 -9.71 -22.93 16.39
C PRO A 459 -9.60 -22.42 14.94
N GLN A 460 -9.55 -23.38 14.01
CA GLN A 460 -9.68 -23.12 12.58
C GLN A 460 -11.08 -22.57 12.24
N LEU A 461 -11.23 -21.91 11.09
CA LEU A 461 -12.52 -21.34 10.67
C LEU A 461 -13.53 -22.44 10.37
N ARG A 462 -14.78 -22.23 10.83
CA ARG A 462 -15.89 -23.07 10.40
C ARG A 462 -16.32 -22.70 8.98
N PRO A 463 -16.81 -23.65 8.16
CA PRO A 463 -17.26 -23.37 6.80
C PRO A 463 -18.35 -22.28 6.73
N SER A 464 -19.29 -22.29 7.68
CA SER A 464 -20.34 -21.28 7.77
C SER A 464 -19.81 -19.88 8.07
N GLU A 465 -18.74 -19.77 8.86
CA GLU A 465 -18.10 -18.48 9.14
C GLU A 465 -17.34 -17.98 7.91
N ALA A 466 -16.64 -18.88 7.19
CA ALA A 466 -15.97 -18.53 5.94
C ALA A 466 -16.94 -18.01 4.88
N ASP A 467 -18.12 -18.63 4.75
CA ASP A 467 -19.17 -18.18 3.82
C ASP A 467 -19.73 -16.79 4.16
N GLN A 468 -19.99 -16.54 5.44
CA GLN A 468 -20.44 -15.22 5.91
C GLN A 468 -19.38 -14.14 5.64
N ILE A 469 -18.10 -14.46 5.85
CA ILE A 469 -16.99 -13.55 5.61
C ILE A 469 -16.87 -13.24 4.10
N ILE A 470 -16.85 -14.26 3.24
CA ILE A 470 -16.76 -14.08 1.78
C ILE A 470 -17.96 -13.29 1.26
N SER A 471 -19.18 -13.62 1.69
CA SER A 471 -20.40 -12.94 1.25
C SER A 471 -20.37 -11.45 1.58
N SER A 472 -19.94 -11.11 2.80
CA SER A 472 -19.81 -9.69 3.19
C SER A 472 -18.69 -8.96 2.45
N TRP A 473 -17.57 -9.63 2.13
CA TRP A 473 -16.52 -9.03 1.31
C TRP A 473 -16.99 -8.78 -0.13
N LEU A 474 -17.71 -9.74 -0.73
CA LEU A 474 -18.34 -9.60 -2.05
C LEU A 474 -19.33 -8.44 -2.08
N GLU A 475 -20.17 -8.30 -1.06
CA GLU A 475 -21.09 -7.15 -0.93
C GLU A 475 -20.34 -5.83 -0.82
N LYS A 476 -19.33 -5.76 0.04
CA LYS A 476 -18.49 -4.57 0.24
C LYS A 476 -17.79 -4.14 -1.05
N ASP A 477 -17.24 -5.09 -1.79
CA ASP A 477 -16.53 -4.84 -3.04
C ASP A 477 -17.49 -4.70 -4.24
N SER A 478 -18.81 -4.72 -3.99
CA SER A 478 -19.86 -4.65 -5.01
C SER A 478 -19.63 -5.66 -6.13
N ARG A 479 -19.45 -6.92 -5.74
CA ARG A 479 -19.04 -8.01 -6.62
C ARG A 479 -19.88 -9.27 -6.36
N ARG A 480 -19.96 -10.13 -7.37
CA ARG A 480 -20.45 -11.51 -7.30
C ARG A 480 -19.53 -12.43 -8.08
N LEU A 481 -19.62 -13.73 -7.81
CA LEU A 481 -18.92 -14.77 -8.55
C LEU A 481 -19.91 -15.65 -9.30
N THR A 482 -19.47 -16.30 -10.37
CA THR A 482 -20.26 -17.35 -11.03
C THR A 482 -20.35 -18.59 -10.13
N ALA A 483 -21.35 -19.45 -10.34
CA ALA A 483 -21.53 -20.65 -9.52
C ALA A 483 -20.26 -21.53 -9.47
N ASN A 484 -19.59 -21.71 -10.61
CA ASN A 484 -18.34 -22.49 -10.69
C ASN A 484 -17.19 -21.82 -9.93
N GLN A 485 -17.08 -20.49 -10.00
CA GLN A 485 -16.05 -19.73 -9.28
C GLN A 485 -16.28 -19.77 -7.77
N GLN A 486 -17.53 -19.63 -7.34
CA GLN A 486 -17.90 -19.70 -5.92
C GLN A 486 -17.65 -21.11 -5.37
N GLN A 487 -18.02 -22.16 -6.11
CA GLN A 487 -17.76 -23.54 -5.70
C GLN A 487 -16.26 -23.79 -5.51
N LEU A 488 -15.42 -23.40 -6.47
CA LEU A 488 -13.97 -23.58 -6.36
C LEU A 488 -13.38 -22.85 -5.16
N LEU A 489 -13.76 -21.57 -4.95
CA LEU A 489 -13.27 -20.79 -3.81
C LEU A 489 -13.62 -21.49 -2.49
N MET A 490 -14.84 -22.00 -2.36
CA MET A 490 -15.29 -22.70 -1.16
C MET A 490 -14.56 -24.02 -0.94
N GLU A 491 -14.41 -24.85 -1.98
CA GLU A 491 -13.66 -26.11 -1.90
C GLU A 491 -12.21 -25.88 -1.46
N SER A 492 -11.57 -24.85 -2.02
CA SER A 492 -10.22 -24.44 -1.65
C SER A 492 -10.12 -23.95 -0.20
N CYS A 493 -11.09 -23.15 0.28
CA CYS A 493 -11.13 -22.69 1.67
C CYS A 493 -11.43 -23.82 2.67
N LEU A 494 -12.19 -24.84 2.28
CA LEU A 494 -12.38 -26.05 3.08
C LEU A 494 -11.08 -26.85 3.24
N ALA A 495 -10.24 -26.88 2.20
CA ALA A 495 -8.96 -27.56 2.25
C ALA A 495 -7.93 -26.86 3.16
N CYS A 496 -8.00 -25.52 3.28
CA CYS A 496 -7.16 -24.74 4.19
C CYS A 496 -7.99 -23.71 4.98
N PRO A 497 -8.58 -24.09 6.13
CA PRO A 497 -9.53 -23.27 6.89
C PRO A 497 -8.85 -22.21 7.78
N THR A 498 -7.85 -21.51 7.24
CA THR A 498 -7.18 -20.39 7.92
C THR A 498 -7.71 -19.05 7.40
N PRO A 499 -7.96 -18.04 8.27
CA PRO A 499 -8.33 -16.69 7.84
C PRO A 499 -7.35 -16.07 6.84
N LEU A 500 -6.05 -16.33 7.00
CA LEU A 500 -5.05 -15.84 6.06
C LEU A 500 -5.23 -16.45 4.67
N TYR A 501 -5.40 -17.77 4.56
CA TYR A 501 -5.69 -18.42 3.28
C TYR A 501 -6.98 -17.87 2.66
N LEU A 502 -8.04 -17.72 3.45
CA LEU A 502 -9.32 -17.17 3.01
C LEU A 502 -9.15 -15.77 2.38
N GLN A 503 -8.40 -14.88 3.02
CA GLN A 503 -8.11 -13.55 2.49
C GLN A 503 -7.31 -13.60 1.18
N CYS A 504 -6.28 -14.44 1.11
CA CYS A 504 -5.44 -14.59 -0.08
C CYS A 504 -6.23 -15.16 -1.27
N ALA A 505 -6.99 -16.24 -1.03
CA ALA A 505 -7.84 -16.89 -2.02
C ALA A 505 -8.94 -15.95 -2.52
N TYR A 506 -9.55 -15.16 -1.62
CA TYR A 506 -10.51 -14.13 -2.00
C TYR A 506 -9.88 -13.06 -2.91
N ASN A 507 -8.71 -12.54 -2.56
CA ASN A 507 -8.00 -11.53 -3.38
C ASN A 507 -7.68 -12.05 -4.79
N GLU A 508 -7.24 -13.30 -4.92
CA GLU A 508 -7.03 -13.93 -6.23
C GLU A 508 -8.35 -14.14 -6.97
N SER A 509 -9.44 -14.48 -6.26
CA SER A 509 -10.78 -14.58 -6.86
C SER A 509 -11.30 -13.23 -7.38
N CYS A 510 -10.84 -12.13 -6.77
CA CYS A 510 -11.11 -10.77 -7.22
C CYS A 510 -10.44 -10.41 -8.56
N GLN A 511 -9.57 -11.26 -9.10
CA GLN A 511 -9.04 -11.08 -10.45
C GLN A 511 -9.89 -11.79 -11.51
N TRP A 512 -10.81 -12.67 -11.11
CA TRP A 512 -11.61 -13.45 -12.06
C TRP A 512 -12.78 -12.65 -12.62
N THR A 513 -12.81 -12.54 -13.94
CA THR A 513 -13.98 -12.03 -14.67
C THR A 513 -15.01 -13.14 -14.86
N SER A 514 -16.26 -12.76 -15.10
CA SER A 514 -17.36 -13.69 -15.44
C SER A 514 -17.06 -14.57 -16.66
N PHE A 515 -16.13 -14.15 -17.53
CA PHE A 515 -15.75 -14.86 -18.74
C PHE A 515 -14.36 -15.50 -18.69
N THR A 516 -13.71 -15.52 -17.52
CA THR A 516 -12.48 -16.28 -17.31
C THR A 516 -12.80 -17.77 -17.51
N SER A 517 -11.99 -18.49 -18.29
CA SER A 517 -12.26 -19.90 -18.59
C SER A 517 -12.08 -20.77 -17.34
N SER A 518 -12.83 -21.86 -17.22
CA SER A 518 -12.71 -22.77 -16.07
C SER A 518 -11.33 -23.42 -15.94
N THR A 519 -10.54 -23.46 -17.03
CA THR A 519 -9.17 -23.97 -17.02
C THR A 519 -8.15 -22.94 -16.55
N ASP A 520 -8.48 -21.65 -16.61
CA ASP A 520 -7.58 -20.56 -16.17
C ASP A 520 -7.80 -20.21 -14.68
N ILE A 521 -8.86 -20.73 -14.06
CA ILE A 521 -9.19 -20.49 -12.65
C ILE A 521 -8.59 -21.64 -11.83
N TYR A 522 -7.67 -21.32 -10.92
CA TYR A 522 -7.02 -22.30 -10.06
C TYR A 522 -6.65 -21.69 -8.71
N LEU A 523 -6.93 -22.44 -7.63
CA LEU A 523 -6.55 -22.10 -6.26
C LEU A 523 -5.93 -23.33 -5.58
N PRO A 524 -4.63 -23.28 -5.22
CA PRO A 524 -3.97 -24.39 -4.55
C PRO A 524 -4.53 -24.65 -3.15
N ALA A 525 -4.68 -25.93 -2.77
CA ALA A 525 -5.28 -26.36 -1.49
C ALA A 525 -4.47 -26.06 -0.19
N ASN A 526 -3.30 -25.41 -0.28
CA ASN A 526 -2.47 -25.09 0.89
C ASN A 526 -1.86 -23.70 0.71
N LEU A 527 -1.73 -22.96 1.82
CA LEU A 527 -1.15 -21.63 1.89
C LEU A 527 0.23 -21.52 1.21
N HIS A 528 1.15 -22.46 1.44
CA HIS A 528 2.49 -22.43 0.81
C HIS A 528 2.38 -22.50 -0.72
N LYS A 529 1.55 -23.41 -1.23
CA LYS A 529 1.34 -23.56 -2.68
C LYS A 529 0.62 -22.35 -3.27
N LEU A 530 -0.29 -21.73 -2.51
CA LEU A 530 -0.96 -20.49 -2.91
C LEU A 530 0.05 -19.35 -3.05
N TYR A 531 0.97 -19.18 -2.10
CA TYR A 531 2.04 -18.18 -2.23
C TYR A 531 2.97 -18.47 -3.41
N SER A 532 3.36 -19.73 -3.62
CA SER A 532 4.14 -20.10 -4.81
C SER A 532 3.41 -19.76 -6.12
N TRP A 533 2.09 -19.93 -6.15
CA TRP A 533 1.26 -19.56 -7.30
C TRP A 533 1.17 -18.04 -7.49
N ILE A 534 0.95 -17.27 -6.43
CA ILE A 534 0.91 -15.80 -6.46
C ILE A 534 2.25 -15.25 -6.96
N LEU A 535 3.38 -15.73 -6.42
CA LEU A 535 4.70 -15.29 -6.85
C LEU A 535 4.97 -15.66 -8.32
N ALA A 536 4.63 -16.87 -8.76
CA ALA A 536 4.78 -17.25 -10.17
C ALA A 536 3.92 -16.41 -11.12
N ARG A 537 2.72 -16.00 -10.69
CA ARG A 537 1.88 -15.04 -11.43
C ARG A 537 2.58 -13.68 -11.53
N LEU A 538 3.08 -13.15 -10.41
CA LEU A 538 3.78 -11.88 -10.38
C LEU A 538 5.06 -11.90 -11.22
N GLU A 539 5.83 -12.98 -11.21
CA GLU A 539 7.03 -13.17 -12.05
C GLU A 539 6.67 -13.06 -13.54
N LYS A 540 5.53 -13.63 -13.96
CA LYS A 540 5.04 -13.55 -15.34
C LYS A 540 4.59 -12.14 -15.74
N GLU A 541 4.10 -11.35 -14.79
CA GLU A 541 3.56 -10.00 -15.03
C GLU A 541 4.63 -8.91 -14.98
N HIS A 542 5.53 -8.97 -13.99
CA HIS A 542 6.51 -7.92 -13.68
C HIS A 542 7.94 -8.27 -14.08
N GLY A 543 8.23 -9.54 -14.38
CA GLY A 543 9.57 -10.05 -14.65
C GLY A 543 10.04 -10.98 -13.53
N GLU A 544 10.68 -12.09 -13.91
CA GLU A 544 11.11 -13.12 -12.97
C GLU A 544 12.23 -12.60 -12.08
N GLN A 545 13.24 -11.94 -12.66
CA GLN A 545 14.38 -11.43 -11.91
C GLN A 545 13.97 -10.28 -11.00
N VAL A 546 13.09 -9.39 -11.46
CA VAL A 546 12.54 -8.28 -10.65
C VAL A 546 11.86 -8.83 -9.39
N VAL A 547 10.92 -9.76 -9.53
CA VAL A 547 10.15 -10.29 -8.40
C VAL A 547 11.04 -11.10 -7.47
N LYS A 548 11.87 -12.00 -8.01
CA LYS A 548 12.77 -12.83 -7.22
C LYS A 548 13.75 -11.99 -6.40
N LYS A 549 14.39 -10.99 -7.01
CA LYS A 549 15.34 -10.12 -6.31
C LYS A 549 14.64 -9.30 -5.23
N THR A 550 13.49 -8.71 -5.56
CA THR A 550 12.70 -7.90 -4.61
C THR A 550 12.26 -8.73 -3.40
N ALA A 551 11.68 -9.91 -3.64
CA ALA A 551 11.27 -10.82 -2.57
C ALA A 551 12.46 -11.26 -1.71
N THR A 552 13.61 -11.54 -2.34
CA THR A 552 14.86 -11.87 -1.63
C THR A 552 15.31 -10.73 -0.72
N LEU A 553 15.33 -9.49 -1.22
CA LEU A 553 15.76 -8.33 -0.44
C LEU A 553 14.85 -8.08 0.77
N ILE A 554 13.53 -8.09 0.57
CA ILE A 554 12.56 -7.93 1.67
C ILE A 554 12.72 -9.05 2.72
N THR A 555 13.01 -10.28 2.28
CA THR A 555 13.19 -11.43 3.18
C THR A 555 14.50 -11.37 3.98
N LEU A 556 15.59 -10.87 3.38
CA LEU A 556 16.90 -10.79 4.03
C LEU A 556 17.02 -9.59 4.98
N CYS A 557 16.31 -8.49 4.70
CA CYS A 557 16.32 -7.30 5.53
C CYS A 557 15.41 -7.47 6.75
N ARG A 558 15.98 -7.97 7.87
CA ARG A 558 15.24 -8.24 9.12
C ARG A 558 14.42 -7.06 9.65
N ASN A 559 14.92 -5.84 9.50
CA ASN A 559 14.24 -4.62 9.96
C ASN A 559 13.45 -3.93 8.83
N GLY A 560 13.30 -4.59 7.69
CA GLY A 560 12.74 -4.03 6.47
C GLY A 560 13.76 -3.29 5.62
N ILE A 561 13.34 -2.96 4.41
CA ILE A 561 14.16 -2.25 3.42
C ILE A 561 13.51 -0.91 3.07
N THR A 562 14.27 0.18 3.07
CA THR A 562 13.74 1.49 2.65
C THR A 562 13.51 1.51 1.14
N LEU A 563 12.65 2.43 0.66
CA LEU A 563 12.39 2.59 -0.76
C LEU A 563 13.69 2.86 -1.55
N ASP A 564 14.55 3.76 -1.06
CA ASP A 564 15.79 4.11 -1.74
C ASP A 564 16.77 2.93 -1.78
N GLU A 565 16.95 2.20 -0.67
CA GLU A 565 17.81 1.01 -0.63
C GLU A 565 17.31 -0.07 -1.60
N LEU A 566 15.99 -0.30 -1.65
CA LEU A 566 15.41 -1.26 -2.57
C LEU A 566 15.68 -0.89 -4.02
N LEU A 567 15.40 0.37 -4.41
CA LEU A 567 15.62 0.83 -5.78
C LEU A 567 17.11 0.81 -6.16
N ASP A 568 18.00 1.20 -5.25
CA ASP A 568 19.43 1.23 -5.50
C ASP A 568 20.02 -0.19 -5.64
N LEU A 569 19.61 -1.12 -4.78
CA LEU A 569 20.03 -2.53 -4.87
C LEU A 569 19.49 -3.22 -6.13
N LEU A 570 18.28 -2.89 -6.56
CA LEU A 570 17.74 -3.35 -7.86
C LEU A 570 18.49 -2.74 -9.04
N SER A 571 18.95 -1.49 -8.92
CA SER A 571 19.71 -0.78 -9.97
C SER A 571 21.12 -1.36 -10.18
N ILE A 572 21.73 -1.88 -9.11
CA ILE A 572 23.07 -2.49 -9.17
C ILE A 572 23.02 -3.90 -9.78
N ASP A 573 21.88 -4.58 -9.71
CA ASP A 573 21.75 -5.94 -10.21
C ASP A 573 21.64 -5.97 -11.74
N GLN A 574 22.71 -6.46 -12.40
CA GLN A 574 22.78 -6.52 -13.86
C GLN A 574 21.67 -7.38 -14.48
N THR A 575 21.23 -8.45 -13.79
CA THR A 575 20.21 -9.36 -14.33
C THR A 575 18.83 -8.69 -14.33
N VAL A 576 18.51 -7.96 -13.27
CA VAL A 576 17.29 -7.16 -13.15
C VAL A 576 17.29 -6.05 -14.22
N MET A 577 18.40 -5.31 -14.34
CA MET A 577 18.50 -4.20 -15.30
C MET A 577 18.44 -4.68 -16.76
N GLN A 578 18.97 -5.86 -17.08
CA GLN A 578 18.82 -6.48 -18.40
C GLN A 578 17.36 -6.87 -18.70
N GLU A 579 16.63 -7.43 -17.72
CA GLU A 579 15.23 -7.84 -17.88
C GLU A 579 14.31 -6.65 -18.19
N ILE A 580 14.56 -5.50 -17.55
CA ILE A 580 13.75 -4.29 -17.73
C ILE A 580 14.19 -3.41 -18.92
N GLN A 581 15.33 -3.70 -19.56
CA GLN A 581 15.90 -2.87 -20.64
C GLN A 581 14.93 -2.64 -21.81
N GLN A 582 14.05 -3.61 -22.08
CA GLN A 582 12.99 -3.50 -23.09
C GLN A 582 11.95 -2.43 -22.76
N TYR A 583 11.71 -2.17 -21.48
CA TYR A 583 10.76 -1.18 -20.97
C TYR A 583 11.46 0.15 -20.66
N GLN A 584 12.77 0.16 -20.44
CA GLN A 584 13.51 1.33 -19.99
C GLN A 584 13.90 2.28 -21.13
N SER A 585 13.90 3.59 -20.87
CA SER A 585 14.59 4.56 -21.75
C SER A 585 16.10 4.37 -21.64
N VAL A 586 16.81 4.52 -22.76
CA VAL A 586 18.27 4.24 -22.85
C VAL A 586 19.09 5.22 -21.99
N SER A 587 18.49 6.34 -21.59
CA SER A 587 19.09 7.43 -20.82
C SER A 587 19.17 7.16 -19.31
N VAL A 588 18.56 6.09 -18.78
CA VAL A 588 18.41 5.91 -17.32
C VAL A 588 19.16 4.68 -16.81
N SER A 589 19.97 4.86 -15.77
CA SER A 589 20.75 3.79 -15.12
C SER A 589 20.14 3.27 -13.81
N ARG A 590 19.12 3.94 -13.26
CA ARG A 590 18.43 3.54 -12.02
C ARG A 590 17.14 2.78 -12.33
N PHE A 591 16.77 1.86 -11.45
CA PHE A 591 15.51 1.12 -11.51
C PHE A 591 14.32 2.09 -11.47
N PRO A 592 13.38 2.03 -12.44
CA PRO A 592 12.22 2.92 -12.47
C PRO A 592 11.24 2.69 -11.31
N LEU A 593 10.98 3.73 -10.51
CA LEU A 593 10.05 3.69 -9.37
C LEU A 593 8.65 3.15 -9.75
N ILE A 594 8.16 3.47 -10.94
CA ILE A 594 6.84 3.03 -11.40
C ILE A 594 6.72 1.50 -11.49
N LEU A 595 7.81 0.79 -11.79
CA LEU A 595 7.79 -0.68 -11.83
C LEU A 595 7.66 -1.26 -10.42
N TRP A 596 8.35 -0.66 -9.44
CA TRP A 596 8.17 -1.03 -8.03
C TRP A 596 6.73 -0.75 -7.56
N LEU A 597 6.17 0.43 -7.84
CA LEU A 597 4.82 0.76 -7.40
C LEU A 597 3.75 -0.15 -8.01
N LYS A 598 3.95 -0.59 -9.26
CA LYS A 598 3.09 -1.62 -9.89
C LYS A 598 3.18 -2.95 -9.15
N LEU A 599 4.41 -3.42 -8.88
CA LEU A 599 4.62 -4.66 -8.14
C LEU A 599 4.06 -4.56 -6.72
N GLN A 600 4.30 -3.45 -6.01
CA GLN A 600 3.77 -3.19 -4.68
C GLN A 600 2.25 -3.23 -4.64
N ARG A 601 1.57 -2.61 -5.63
CA ARG A 601 0.12 -2.66 -5.74
C ARG A 601 -0.40 -4.08 -5.92
N ASP A 602 0.27 -4.87 -6.77
CA ASP A 602 -0.16 -6.23 -7.09
C ASP A 602 0.23 -7.24 -5.99
N LEU A 603 1.26 -6.94 -5.18
CA LEU A 603 1.55 -7.59 -3.90
C LEU A 603 0.52 -7.24 -2.83
N GLY A 604 -0.12 -6.07 -2.93
CA GLY A 604 -1.27 -5.68 -2.13
C GLY A 604 -1.04 -5.85 -0.63
N CYS A 605 -1.85 -6.68 0.03
CA CYS A 605 -1.78 -6.92 1.47
C CYS A 605 -0.62 -7.82 1.93
N HIS A 606 0.22 -8.32 1.02
CA HIS A 606 1.33 -9.19 1.38
C HIS A 606 2.56 -8.39 1.85
N VAL A 607 2.73 -7.17 1.34
CA VAL A 607 3.81 -6.26 1.76
C VAL A 607 3.18 -5.06 2.45
N VAL A 608 3.74 -4.69 3.60
CA VAL A 608 3.31 -3.53 4.37
C VAL A 608 4.49 -2.56 4.49
N GLU A 609 4.15 -1.27 4.43
CA GLU A 609 5.07 -0.20 4.77
C GLU A 609 4.93 0.11 6.26
N GLN A 610 6.03 0.03 7.00
CA GLN A 610 6.09 0.20 8.45
C GLN A 610 7.16 1.22 8.80
N ARG A 611 7.02 1.86 9.97
CA ARG A 611 8.05 2.78 10.48
C ARG A 611 9.03 2.01 11.36
N THR A 612 10.32 2.22 11.10
CA THR A 612 11.45 1.69 11.87
C THR A 612 12.53 2.77 11.90
N ASP A 613 13.12 3.08 13.06
CA ASP A 613 14.28 3.98 13.18
C ASP A 613 14.04 5.37 12.54
N ASN A 614 12.84 5.92 12.70
CA ASN A 614 12.40 7.19 12.08
C ASN A 614 12.37 7.21 10.55
N THR A 615 12.41 6.06 9.89
CA THR A 615 12.19 5.92 8.46
C THR A 615 11.07 4.92 8.17
N TYR A 616 10.60 4.88 6.93
CA TYR A 616 9.66 3.87 6.48
C TYR A 616 10.37 2.79 5.68
N VAL A 617 9.98 1.55 5.94
CA VAL A 617 10.57 0.33 5.40
C VAL A 617 9.48 -0.63 4.93
N PHE A 618 9.79 -1.44 3.93
CA PHE A 618 8.92 -2.49 3.44
C PHE A 618 9.25 -3.83 4.11
N ASN A 619 8.22 -4.49 4.63
CA ASN A 619 8.27 -5.80 5.25
C ASN A 619 7.18 -6.71 4.70
N TRP A 620 7.38 -8.03 4.82
CA TRP A 620 6.28 -8.98 4.68
C TRP A 620 5.26 -8.77 5.80
N THR A 621 3.97 -8.77 5.45
CA THR A 621 2.87 -8.61 6.41
C THR A 621 2.67 -9.86 7.28
N HIS A 622 3.12 -11.01 6.76
CA HIS A 622 3.06 -12.30 7.41
C HIS A 622 4.45 -12.92 7.28
N SER A 623 5.17 -13.06 8.38
CA SER A 623 6.48 -13.72 8.47
C SER A 623 6.35 -15.12 9.01
#